data_AF-A0A179UZI9-F1
#
_entry.id   AF-A0A179UZI9-F1
#
_cell.length_a   1.000
_cell.length_b   1.000
_cell.length_c   1.000
_cell.angle_alpha   90.00
_cell.angle_beta   90.00
_cell.angle_gamma   90.00
#
_symmetry.space_group_name_H-M   'P 1'
#
loop_
_entity.id
_entity.type
_entity.pdbx_description
1 polymer ?
#
loop_
_entity_poly.entity_id
_entity_poly.type
_entity_poly.pdbx_seq_one_letter_code
_entity_poly.pdbx_strand_id
1 'polypeptide(L)'
;DLAGTIITAPEGSSYVAGDQGYARPNYVRPCCARDYTIAVTSELAHRPSNLSWAESTTMAVSALTAWQALFFQGGPGGPENTANQWKRIFFITAASGGVGLWLVQLAGIAGLHTCASCGSENEQYVRDLGANDVVDYGNKTMDLAIDYFSNENLGDVGGCAVKDSSTFKLEEFEQAFAKVDTRRARGKVVLGVN
;
A
#
# COMPACT_ATOMS: atom_id res chain seq x y z
N ASP A 1 15.30 4.97 -8.15
CA ASP A 1 16.06 4.23 -7.15
C ASP A 1 17.48 3.99 -7.61
N LEU A 2 18.37 3.69 -6.66
CA LEU A 2 19.73 3.26 -6.92
C LEU A 2 20.21 2.28 -5.85
N ALA A 3 21.17 1.44 -6.22
CA ALA A 3 22.06 0.76 -5.30
C ALA A 3 23.49 0.83 -5.86
N GLY A 4 24.48 1.02 -4.99
CA GLY A 4 25.87 1.12 -5.39
C GLY A 4 26.86 1.08 -4.24
N THR A 5 28.14 1.17 -4.58
CA THR A 5 29.23 1.26 -3.60
C THR A 5 29.58 2.72 -3.34
N ILE A 6 29.73 3.07 -2.07
CA ILE A 6 30.14 4.39 -1.64
C ILE A 6 31.61 4.58 -1.97
N ILE A 7 31.94 5.57 -2.80
CA ILE A 7 33.32 5.86 -3.20
C ILE A 7 33.99 6.83 -2.23
N THR A 8 33.23 7.80 -1.71
CA THR A 8 33.69 8.77 -0.72
C THR A 8 32.52 9.27 0.11
N ALA A 9 32.79 9.70 1.33
CA ALA A 9 31.82 10.26 2.25
C ALA A 9 32.42 11.46 3.01
N PRO A 10 31.60 12.43 3.46
CA PRO A 10 32.07 13.52 4.30
C PRO A 10 32.69 13.03 5.62
N GLU A 11 33.59 13.81 6.18
CA GLU A 11 34.14 13.56 7.52
C GLU A 11 33.01 13.50 8.57
N GLY A 12 33.04 12.49 9.45
CA GLY A 12 31.98 12.25 10.45
C GLY A 12 30.71 11.59 9.92
N SER A 13 30.68 11.19 8.65
CA SER A 13 29.62 10.35 8.09
C SER A 13 29.56 8.98 8.77
N SER A 14 28.36 8.44 8.97
CA SER A 14 28.14 7.04 9.40
C SER A 14 28.50 6.02 8.31
N TYR A 15 28.75 6.51 7.09
CA TYR A 15 29.12 5.73 5.92
C TYR A 15 30.57 5.99 5.54
N VAL A 16 31.27 4.94 5.07
CA VAL A 16 32.66 4.99 4.62
C VAL A 16 32.84 4.47 3.20
N ALA A 17 33.99 4.75 2.59
CA ALA A 17 34.32 4.20 1.27
C ALA A 17 34.33 2.66 1.31
N GLY A 18 33.72 2.03 0.29
CA GLY A 18 33.56 0.58 0.20
C GLY A 18 32.22 0.06 0.72
N ASP A 19 31.49 0.83 1.53
CA ASP A 19 30.14 0.46 1.97
C ASP A 19 29.20 0.29 0.78
N GLN A 20 28.26 -0.64 0.92
CA GLN A 20 27.23 -0.91 -0.08
C GLN A 20 25.92 -0.30 0.40
N GLY A 21 25.33 0.58 -0.41
CA GLY A 21 24.13 1.33 -0.05
C GLY A 21 23.08 1.30 -1.14
N TYR A 22 21.83 1.54 -0.74
CA TYR A 22 20.71 1.78 -1.63
C TYR A 22 19.93 3.00 -1.14
N ALA A 23 19.29 3.72 -2.07
CA ALA A 23 18.63 4.97 -1.75
C ALA A 23 17.49 5.30 -2.71
N ARG A 24 16.61 6.15 -2.19
CA ARG A 24 15.73 7.01 -2.98
C ARG A 24 16.18 8.46 -2.77
N PRO A 25 17.04 9.00 -3.65
CA PRO A 25 17.39 10.42 -3.56
C PRO A 25 16.23 11.32 -3.96
N ASN A 26 16.22 12.54 -3.41
CA ASN A 26 15.23 13.56 -3.75
C ASN A 26 15.24 13.87 -5.26
N TYR A 27 14.06 13.78 -5.88
CA TYR A 27 13.85 13.94 -7.32
C TYR A 27 14.20 15.33 -7.85
N VAL A 28 14.30 16.34 -6.97
CA VAL A 28 14.73 17.70 -7.33
C VAL A 28 16.19 17.73 -7.78
N ARG A 29 16.98 16.70 -7.44
CA ARG A 29 18.39 16.59 -7.83
C ARG A 29 18.58 15.63 -9.00
N PRO A 30 19.54 15.89 -9.90
CA PRO A 30 20.00 14.88 -10.84
C PRO A 30 20.42 13.62 -10.09
N CYS A 31 19.73 12.51 -10.33
CA CYS A 31 19.97 11.25 -9.60
C CYS A 31 20.41 10.13 -10.55
N CYS A 32 19.55 9.12 -10.74
CA CYS A 32 20.00 7.75 -10.62
C CYS A 32 20.40 7.07 -11.93
N ALA A 33 20.10 7.67 -13.08
CA ALA A 33 20.45 7.13 -14.41
C ALA A 33 21.86 7.59 -14.85
N ARG A 34 22.88 7.31 -14.03
CA ARG A 34 24.28 7.73 -14.23
C ARG A 34 25.24 6.79 -13.49
N ASP A 35 26.51 6.79 -13.90
CA ASP A 35 27.56 5.99 -13.26
C ASP A 35 27.88 6.48 -11.82
N TYR A 36 27.71 7.77 -11.57
CA TYR A 36 27.93 8.38 -10.26
C TYR A 36 26.78 9.32 -9.90
N THR A 37 26.37 9.29 -8.63
CA THR A 37 25.33 10.17 -8.08
C THR A 37 25.71 10.59 -6.67
N ILE A 38 25.15 11.72 -6.23
CA ILE A 38 25.25 12.17 -4.85
C ILE A 38 23.92 11.84 -4.16
N ALA A 39 23.98 11.12 -3.04
CA ALA A 39 22.88 10.93 -2.11
C ALA A 39 23.27 11.57 -0.77
N VAL A 40 22.32 12.13 -0.04
CA VAL A 40 22.60 12.57 1.33
C VAL A 40 22.49 11.37 2.29
N THR A 41 23.22 11.43 3.40
CA THR A 41 23.28 10.32 4.37
C THR A 41 21.90 9.93 4.91
N SER A 42 20.96 10.87 5.01
CA SER A 42 19.57 10.61 5.44
C SER A 42 18.69 9.92 4.40
N GLU A 43 19.12 9.84 3.14
CA GLU A 43 18.41 9.12 2.06
C GLU A 43 18.96 7.71 1.83
N LEU A 44 20.12 7.42 2.41
CA LEU A 44 20.86 6.19 2.20
C LEU A 44 20.55 5.20 3.31
N ALA A 45 20.50 3.93 2.95
CA ALA A 45 20.54 2.81 3.88
C ALA A 45 21.56 1.78 3.39
N HIS A 46 22.12 1.00 4.32
CA HIS A 46 23.00 -0.12 3.96
C HIS A 46 22.23 -1.16 3.14
N ARG A 47 22.86 -1.65 2.07
CA ARG A 47 22.28 -2.70 1.23
C ARG A 47 22.18 -4.01 2.04
N PRO A 48 21.03 -4.69 2.05
CA PRO A 48 20.94 -6.04 2.58
C PRO A 48 21.91 -6.98 1.87
N SER A 49 22.71 -7.72 2.63
CA SER A 49 23.76 -8.60 2.08
C SER A 49 23.19 -9.79 1.30
N ASN A 50 21.95 -10.17 1.59
CA ASN A 50 21.23 -11.29 0.98
C ASN A 50 20.50 -10.94 -0.33
N LEU A 51 20.51 -9.68 -0.77
CA LEU A 51 19.86 -9.24 -2.01
C LEU A 51 20.90 -8.89 -3.06
N SER A 52 20.65 -9.23 -4.33
CA SER A 52 21.47 -8.74 -5.44
C SER A 52 21.40 -7.20 -5.58
N TRP A 53 22.30 -6.65 -6.38
CA TRP A 53 22.28 -5.22 -6.73
C TRP A 53 20.98 -4.80 -7.43
N ALA A 54 20.49 -5.65 -8.33
CA ALA A 54 19.25 -5.41 -9.06
C ALA A 54 18.05 -5.38 -8.11
N GLU A 55 17.91 -6.38 -7.23
CA GLU A 55 16.84 -6.43 -6.23
C GLU A 55 16.90 -5.24 -5.27
N SER A 56 18.09 -4.88 -4.81
CA SER A 56 18.26 -3.74 -3.91
C SER A 56 17.85 -2.40 -4.55
N THR A 57 18.05 -2.28 -5.87
CA THR A 57 17.67 -1.09 -6.63
C THR A 57 16.17 -0.97 -6.78
N THR A 58 15.36 -2.01 -6.59
CA THR A 58 13.89 -1.92 -6.77
C THR A 58 13.13 -1.57 -5.49
N MET A 59 13.82 -1.42 -4.36
CA MET A 59 13.16 -1.35 -3.05
C MET A 59 12.74 0.06 -2.66
N ALA A 60 13.63 1.05 -2.81
CA ALA A 60 13.58 2.27 -2.00
C ALA A 60 12.31 3.12 -2.22
N VAL A 61 11.97 3.50 -3.46
CA VAL A 61 10.72 4.24 -3.73
C VAL A 61 9.52 3.44 -3.25
N SER A 62 9.37 2.20 -3.70
CA SER A 62 8.14 1.45 -3.47
C SER A 62 7.91 1.08 -2.00
N ALA A 63 8.96 0.69 -1.28
CA ALA A 63 8.88 0.38 0.15
C ALA A 63 8.58 1.63 0.98
N LEU A 64 9.22 2.77 0.69
CA LEU A 64 8.94 4.03 1.38
C LEU A 64 7.51 4.52 1.10
N THR A 65 7.02 4.38 -0.13
CA THR A 65 5.62 4.71 -0.47
C THR A 65 4.64 3.82 0.31
N ALA A 66 4.88 2.51 0.36
CA ALA A 66 4.04 1.59 1.12
C ALA A 66 4.05 1.92 2.62
N TRP A 67 5.23 2.19 3.17
CA TRP A 67 5.40 2.58 4.57
C TRP A 67 4.63 3.87 4.91
N GLN A 68 4.73 4.89 4.05
CA GLN A 68 3.99 6.14 4.19
C GLN A 68 2.48 5.92 4.13
N ALA A 69 2.00 5.18 3.12
CA ALA A 69 0.58 4.90 2.96
C ALA A 69 0.01 4.14 4.17
N LEU A 70 0.72 3.12 4.64
CA LEU A 70 0.23 2.29 5.74
C LEU A 70 0.33 2.99 7.09
N PHE A 71 1.53 3.40 7.49
CA PHE A 71 1.81 3.80 8.88
C PHE A 71 1.56 5.27 9.16
N PHE A 72 1.76 6.15 8.17
CA PHE A 72 1.53 7.58 8.34
C PHE A 72 0.12 7.99 7.96
N GLN A 73 -0.43 7.47 6.85
CA GLN A 73 -1.76 7.83 6.37
C GLN A 73 -2.85 6.90 6.92
N GLY A 74 -2.64 5.58 6.85
CA GLY A 74 -3.60 4.59 7.37
C GLY A 74 -3.68 4.53 8.89
N GLY A 75 -2.63 4.99 9.58
CA GLY A 75 -2.59 5.17 11.03
C GLY A 75 -2.88 3.94 11.91
N PRO A 76 -2.47 2.70 11.58
CA PRO A 76 -2.59 1.57 12.50
C PRO A 76 -1.59 1.66 13.68
N GLY A 77 -0.70 2.66 13.73
CA GLY A 77 0.50 2.62 14.58
C GLY A 77 1.64 1.86 13.90
N GLY A 78 2.84 1.88 14.47
CA GLY A 78 4.03 1.28 13.84
C GLY A 78 3.93 -0.25 13.67
N PRO A 79 4.87 -0.88 12.94
CA PRO A 79 4.88 -2.32 12.71
C PRO A 79 4.94 -3.15 14.00
N GLU A 80 5.40 -2.57 15.10
CA GLU A 80 5.39 -3.17 16.44
C GLU A 80 3.98 -3.28 17.05
N ASN A 81 3.00 -2.54 16.53
CA ASN A 81 1.63 -2.55 17.04
C ASN A 81 0.82 -3.72 16.46
N THR A 82 1.03 -4.90 17.02
CA THR A 82 0.27 -6.11 16.64
C THR A 82 -1.12 -6.18 17.27
N ALA A 83 -1.53 -5.18 18.07
CA ALA A 83 -2.85 -5.12 18.71
C ALA A 83 -3.99 -4.69 17.76
N ASN A 84 -3.68 -4.56 16.47
CA ASN A 84 -4.63 -4.23 15.40
C ASN A 84 -5.30 -5.45 14.78
N GLN A 85 -4.94 -6.66 15.21
CA GLN A 85 -5.55 -7.90 14.76
C GLN A 85 -7.08 -7.77 14.75
N TRP A 86 -7.67 -7.98 13.57
CA TRP A 86 -9.12 -8.06 13.33
C TRP A 86 -9.95 -6.78 13.55
N LYS A 87 -9.33 -5.60 13.76
CA LYS A 87 -10.10 -4.35 13.90
C LYS A 87 -10.47 -3.71 12.58
N ARG A 88 -9.67 -3.93 11.52
CA ARG A 88 -9.84 -3.33 10.19
C ARG A 88 -9.30 -4.28 9.13
N ILE A 89 -10.03 -4.41 8.02
CA ILE A 89 -9.54 -5.09 6.81
C ILE A 89 -8.88 -4.03 5.93
N PHE A 90 -7.59 -4.23 5.62
CA PHE A 90 -6.86 -3.36 4.70
C PHE A 90 -7.02 -3.87 3.28
N PHE A 91 -7.79 -3.14 2.48
CA PHE A 91 -7.94 -3.43 1.07
C PHE A 91 -6.79 -2.83 0.25
N ILE A 92 -6.00 -3.69 -0.39
CA ILE A 92 -4.82 -3.30 -1.18
C ILE A 92 -5.13 -3.55 -2.66
N THR A 93 -5.18 -2.50 -3.46
CA THR A 93 -5.42 -2.62 -4.91
C THR A 93 -4.12 -2.86 -5.66
N ALA A 94 -4.20 -3.61 -6.76
CA ALA A 94 -3.06 -3.94 -7.62
C ALA A 94 -1.85 -4.46 -6.81
N ALA A 95 -2.13 -5.39 -5.89
CA ALA A 95 -1.20 -5.87 -4.87
C ALA A 95 0.06 -6.56 -5.44
N SER A 96 0.02 -7.06 -6.67
CA SER A 96 1.19 -7.59 -7.37
C SER A 96 2.13 -6.52 -7.92
N GLY A 97 1.75 -5.24 -7.86
CA GLY A 97 2.56 -4.12 -8.30
C GLY A 97 3.66 -3.73 -7.30
N GLY A 98 4.55 -2.83 -7.74
CA GLY A 98 5.75 -2.45 -6.98
C GLY A 98 5.48 -1.97 -5.55
N VAL A 99 4.43 -1.18 -5.32
CA VAL A 99 4.05 -0.71 -3.96
C VAL A 99 3.19 -1.75 -3.23
N GLY A 100 2.27 -2.38 -3.95
CA GLY A 100 1.30 -3.33 -3.40
C GLY A 100 1.97 -4.49 -2.67
N LEU A 101 3.07 -5.01 -3.24
CA LEU A 101 3.80 -6.14 -2.64
C LEU A 101 4.38 -5.80 -1.27
N TRP A 102 4.79 -4.54 -1.07
CA TRP A 102 5.30 -4.06 0.22
C TRP A 102 4.16 -3.83 1.21
N LEU A 103 3.03 -3.29 0.74
CA LEU A 103 1.85 -3.09 1.58
C LEU A 103 1.35 -4.41 2.17
N VAL A 104 1.26 -5.47 1.36
CA VAL A 104 0.82 -6.80 1.84
C VAL A 104 1.72 -7.28 2.97
N GLN A 105 3.03 -7.27 2.75
CA GLN A 105 4.01 -7.74 3.73
C GLN A 105 4.05 -6.87 5.00
N LEU A 106 4.08 -5.53 4.85
CA LEU A 106 4.12 -4.61 5.99
C LEU A 106 2.83 -4.67 6.82
N ALA A 107 1.68 -4.81 6.18
CA ALA A 107 0.41 -4.97 6.86
C ALA A 107 0.36 -6.29 7.64
N GLY A 108 0.88 -7.38 7.05
CA GLY A 108 1.05 -8.65 7.74
C GLY A 108 1.95 -8.54 8.98
N ILE A 109 3.09 -7.85 8.87
CA ILE A 109 4.00 -7.57 10.01
C ILE A 109 3.27 -6.80 11.11
N ALA A 110 2.45 -5.80 10.74
CA ALA A 110 1.62 -5.03 11.67
C ALA A 110 0.40 -5.80 12.23
N GLY A 111 0.24 -7.08 11.88
CA GLY A 111 -0.86 -7.93 12.34
C GLY A 111 -2.23 -7.54 11.75
N LEU A 112 -2.25 -6.87 10.61
CA LEU A 112 -3.47 -6.45 9.92
C LEU A 112 -3.99 -7.56 9.02
N HIS A 113 -5.32 -7.66 8.91
CA HIS A 113 -5.94 -8.53 7.92
C HIS A 113 -5.97 -7.83 6.57
N THR A 114 -5.41 -8.46 5.55
CA THR A 114 -5.26 -7.89 4.20
C THR A 114 -6.17 -8.56 3.20
N CYS A 115 -6.91 -7.76 2.45
CA CYS A 115 -7.64 -8.20 1.28
C CYS A 115 -6.99 -7.54 0.05
N ALA A 116 -6.39 -8.33 -0.82
CA ALA A 116 -5.52 -7.84 -1.87
C ALA A 116 -6.12 -8.12 -3.25
N SER A 117 -6.22 -7.12 -4.12
CA SER A 117 -6.67 -7.33 -5.51
C SER A 117 -5.50 -7.43 -6.48
N CYS A 118 -5.57 -8.37 -7.42
CA CYS A 118 -4.59 -8.55 -8.48
C CYS A 118 -5.22 -9.16 -9.73
N GLY A 119 -4.47 -9.22 -10.83
CA GLY A 119 -4.85 -10.04 -11.98
C GLY A 119 -4.75 -11.52 -11.65
N SER A 120 -5.55 -12.36 -12.33
CA SER A 120 -5.66 -13.81 -12.09
C SER A 120 -4.30 -14.52 -12.06
N GLU A 121 -3.37 -14.10 -12.92
CA GLU A 121 -2.05 -14.72 -13.03
C GLU A 121 -1.14 -14.49 -11.82
N ASN A 122 -1.49 -13.54 -10.95
CA ASN A 122 -0.70 -13.15 -9.79
C ASN A 122 -1.31 -13.60 -8.45
N GLU A 123 -2.43 -14.35 -8.47
CA GLU A 123 -3.13 -14.71 -7.23
C GLU A 123 -2.23 -15.46 -6.25
N GLN A 124 -1.53 -16.50 -6.73
CA GLN A 124 -0.64 -17.29 -5.88
C GLN A 124 0.52 -16.44 -5.36
N TYR A 125 1.12 -15.61 -6.22
CA TYR A 125 2.19 -14.72 -5.83
C TYR A 125 1.77 -13.77 -4.69
N VAL A 126 0.57 -13.18 -4.76
CA VAL A 126 0.06 -12.28 -3.72
C VAL A 126 -0.27 -13.04 -2.42
N ARG A 127 -0.72 -14.29 -2.50
CA ARG A 127 -0.88 -15.15 -1.31
C ARG A 127 0.46 -15.48 -0.66
N ASP A 128 1.48 -15.77 -1.45
CA ASP A 128 2.82 -16.09 -0.97
C ASP A 128 3.48 -14.87 -0.28
N LEU A 129 3.10 -13.65 -0.68
CA LEU A 129 3.47 -12.41 0.02
C LEU A 129 2.79 -12.23 1.40
N GLY A 130 1.77 -13.04 1.71
CA GLY A 130 1.07 -13.02 3.00
C GLY A 130 -0.34 -12.42 2.96
N ALA A 131 -0.95 -12.22 1.79
CA ALA A 131 -2.32 -11.73 1.72
C ALA A 131 -3.31 -12.76 2.32
N ASN A 132 -4.22 -12.30 3.19
CA ASN A 132 -5.23 -13.19 3.79
C ASN A 132 -6.30 -13.56 2.76
N ASP A 133 -6.85 -12.54 2.09
CA ASP A 133 -7.82 -12.68 1.01
C ASP A 133 -7.22 -12.14 -0.29
N VAL A 134 -7.52 -12.80 -1.42
CA VAL A 134 -7.11 -12.33 -2.75
C VAL A 134 -8.31 -12.26 -3.67
N VAL A 135 -8.39 -11.14 -4.39
CA VAL A 135 -9.52 -10.74 -5.22
C VAL A 135 -9.05 -10.55 -6.67
N ASP A 136 -9.47 -11.46 -7.55
CA ASP A 136 -9.20 -11.34 -8.99
C ASP A 136 -10.16 -10.35 -9.67
N TYR A 137 -9.62 -9.23 -10.17
CA TYR A 137 -10.38 -8.22 -10.91
C TYR A 137 -10.45 -8.48 -12.41
N GLY A 138 -9.71 -9.45 -12.95
CA GLY A 138 -9.62 -9.73 -14.39
C GLY A 138 -10.87 -10.40 -14.96
N ASN A 139 -11.61 -11.15 -14.14
CA ASN A 139 -12.72 -12.01 -14.60
C ASN A 139 -14.09 -11.68 -14.01
N LYS A 140 -14.22 -10.62 -13.19
CA LYS A 140 -15.47 -10.33 -12.47
C LYS A 140 -15.73 -8.83 -12.35
N THR A 141 -16.97 -8.40 -12.61
CA THR A 141 -17.50 -7.18 -12.01
C THR A 141 -17.63 -7.40 -10.52
N MET A 142 -17.03 -6.52 -9.72
CA MET A 142 -17.03 -6.63 -8.26
C MET A 142 -17.68 -5.41 -7.65
N ASP A 143 -18.64 -5.64 -6.75
CA ASP A 143 -19.19 -4.61 -5.90
C ASP A 143 -18.28 -4.49 -4.67
N LEU A 144 -17.57 -3.36 -4.56
CA LEU A 144 -16.68 -3.07 -3.43
C LEU A 144 -17.41 -2.22 -2.40
N ALA A 145 -17.62 -2.77 -1.20
CA ALA A 145 -18.09 -2.03 -0.04
C ALA A 145 -16.90 -1.72 0.87
N ILE A 146 -16.54 -0.44 0.98
CA ILE A 146 -15.46 0.04 1.86
C ILE A 146 -16.13 0.75 3.04
N ASP A 147 -15.97 0.21 4.24
CA ASP A 147 -16.34 0.89 5.47
C ASP A 147 -15.12 1.65 6.01
N TYR A 148 -15.22 2.97 6.14
CA TYR A 148 -14.10 3.84 6.51
C TYR A 148 -14.27 4.38 7.93
N PHE A 149 -13.27 4.16 8.79
CA PHE A 149 -13.19 4.74 10.14
C PHE A 149 -11.94 5.63 10.28
N SER A 150 -11.98 6.82 9.66
CA SER A 150 -11.21 8.02 10.04
C SER A 150 -11.47 9.20 9.07
N ASN A 151 -12.35 10.11 9.48
CA ASN A 151 -12.58 11.53 9.09
C ASN A 151 -12.58 12.05 7.64
N GLU A 152 -12.25 11.31 6.58
CA GLU A 152 -12.40 11.84 5.20
C GLU A 152 -13.01 10.81 4.24
N ASN A 153 -13.83 11.30 3.29
CA ASN A 153 -14.54 10.48 2.32
C ASN A 153 -13.66 10.29 1.07
N LEU A 154 -13.72 9.10 0.45
CA LEU A 154 -12.92 8.77 -0.74
C LEU A 154 -13.22 9.71 -1.92
N GLY A 155 -14.41 10.31 -1.96
CA GLY A 155 -14.79 11.31 -2.96
C GLY A 155 -13.91 12.56 -2.96
N ASP A 156 -13.27 12.84 -1.82
CA ASP A 156 -12.40 14.00 -1.64
C ASP A 156 -10.94 13.69 -2.05
N VAL A 157 -10.61 12.42 -2.27
CA VAL A 157 -9.26 11.95 -2.63
C VAL A 157 -9.20 11.53 -4.10
N GLY A 158 -8.72 12.44 -4.95
CA GLY A 158 -8.15 12.08 -6.26
C GLY A 158 -9.10 12.07 -7.46
N GLY A 159 -10.28 12.69 -7.38
CA GLY A 159 -11.12 12.91 -8.56
C GLY A 159 -11.69 11.64 -9.20
N CYS A 160 -11.64 10.50 -8.49
CA CYS A 160 -12.54 9.40 -8.79
C CYS A 160 -13.96 9.90 -8.55
N ALA A 161 -14.81 9.81 -9.59
CA ALA A 161 -16.24 10.00 -9.41
C ALA A 161 -16.75 8.86 -8.52
N VAL A 162 -16.69 9.06 -7.20
CA VAL A 162 -17.45 8.24 -6.27
C VAL A 162 -18.90 8.56 -6.59
N LYS A 163 -19.56 7.65 -7.30
CA LYS A 163 -21.02 7.58 -7.27
C LYS A 163 -21.41 7.06 -5.90
N ASP A 164 -21.25 7.93 -4.91
CA ASP A 164 -21.75 7.69 -3.57
C ASP A 164 -23.27 7.82 -3.65
N SER A 165 -23.93 6.68 -3.65
CA SER A 165 -25.38 6.61 -3.47
C SER A 165 -25.73 5.57 -2.40
N SER A 166 -24.79 5.24 -1.50
CA SER A 166 -24.92 4.05 -0.65
C SER A 166 -24.45 4.20 0.78
N THR A 167 -23.90 5.35 1.18
CA THR A 167 -23.62 5.60 2.60
C THR A 167 -24.86 6.16 3.28
N PHE A 168 -25.54 5.36 4.10
CA PHE A 168 -26.69 5.77 4.90
C PHE A 168 -26.40 5.53 6.38
N LYS A 169 -26.93 6.41 7.25
CA LYS A 169 -26.96 6.11 8.68
C LYS A 169 -27.83 4.88 8.90
N LEU A 170 -27.42 4.01 9.82
CA LEU A 170 -28.11 2.75 10.12
C LEU A 170 -29.61 2.96 10.43
N GLU A 171 -29.94 4.09 11.05
CA GLU A 171 -31.30 4.51 11.39
C GLU A 171 -32.17 4.99 10.20
N GLU A 172 -31.58 5.18 9.02
CA GLU A 172 -32.23 5.69 7.80
C GLU A 172 -32.37 4.63 6.69
N PHE A 173 -32.10 3.36 7.00
CA PHE A 173 -32.00 2.27 6.01
C PHE A 173 -33.30 2.04 5.21
N GLU A 174 -34.48 2.30 5.78
CA GLU A 174 -35.76 2.14 5.07
C GLU A 174 -35.98 3.22 3.98
N GLN A 175 -35.52 4.45 4.22
CA GLN A 175 -35.58 5.52 3.22
C GLN A 175 -34.61 5.27 2.04
N ALA A 176 -33.49 4.59 2.33
CA ALA A 176 -32.55 4.13 1.31
C ALA A 176 -33.22 3.12 0.35
N PHE A 177 -34.04 2.21 0.86
CA PHE A 177 -34.81 1.27 0.04
C PHE A 177 -35.85 1.96 -0.85
N ALA A 178 -36.60 2.91 -0.29
CA ALA A 178 -37.68 3.58 -1.01
C ALA A 178 -37.19 4.42 -2.22
N LYS A 179 -35.97 4.96 -2.17
CA LYS A 179 -35.39 5.71 -3.30
C LYS A 179 -34.93 4.82 -4.47
N VAL A 180 -34.64 3.54 -4.20
CA VAL A 180 -34.01 2.62 -5.16
C VAL A 180 -35.02 1.93 -6.07
N ASP A 181 -36.29 1.82 -5.65
CA ASP A 181 -37.35 1.14 -6.42
C ASP A 181 -37.71 1.85 -7.74
N THR A 182 -37.27 3.10 -7.92
CA THR A 182 -37.53 3.89 -9.14
C THR A 182 -36.52 3.65 -10.28
N ARG A 183 -35.42 2.91 -10.05
CA ARG A 183 -34.39 2.67 -11.08
C ARG A 183 -33.92 1.23 -11.08
N ARG A 184 -34.02 0.57 -12.24
CA ARG A 184 -33.61 -0.81 -12.56
C ARG A 184 -32.24 -1.23 -12.01
N ALA A 185 -32.12 -1.54 -10.73
CA ALA A 185 -30.94 -2.15 -10.13
C ALA A 185 -31.35 -3.45 -9.46
N ARG A 186 -30.97 -4.59 -10.04
CA ARG A 186 -31.08 -5.91 -9.41
C ARG A 186 -29.86 -6.13 -8.51
N GLY A 187 -30.11 -6.63 -7.32
CA GLY A 187 -29.11 -7.22 -6.42
C GLY A 187 -28.41 -6.20 -5.53
N LYS A 188 -28.92 -6.02 -4.30
CA LYS A 188 -28.13 -5.57 -3.15
C LYS A 188 -28.61 -6.27 -1.89
N VAL A 189 -27.66 -6.67 -1.05
CA VAL A 189 -27.86 -7.44 0.19
C VAL A 189 -27.71 -6.50 1.38
N VAL A 190 -28.62 -6.61 2.34
CA VAL A 190 -28.52 -6.00 3.67
C VAL A 190 -27.99 -7.06 4.63
N LEU A 191 -26.91 -6.75 5.33
CA LEU A 191 -26.41 -7.61 6.40
C LEU A 191 -26.97 -7.07 7.72
N GLY A 192 -27.89 -7.82 8.32
CA GLY A 192 -28.28 -7.62 9.71
C GLY A 192 -27.26 -8.30 10.62
N VAL A 193 -26.69 -7.54 11.57
CA VAL A 193 -25.84 -8.08 12.63
C VAL A 193 -26.70 -8.14 13.89
N ASN A 194 -26.91 -9.34 14.43
CA ASN A 194 -27.48 -9.54 15.78
C ASN A 194 -26.38 -9.37 16.83
#